data_AF-A0A1H4R664-F1
#
_entry.id   AF-A0A1H4R664-F1
#
_cell.length_a   1.000
_cell.length_b   1.000
_cell.length_c   1.000
_cell.angle_alpha   90.00
_cell.angle_beta   90.00
_cell.angle_gamma   90.00
#
_symmetry.space_group_name_H-M   'P 1'
#
loop_
_entity.id
_entity.type
_entity.pdbx_description
1 polymer ?
#
loop_
_entity_poly.entity_id
_entity_poly.type
_entity_poly.pdbx_seq_one_letter_code
_entity_poly.pdbx_strand_id
1 'polypeptide(L)'
;MKDALEAERTQLLDQWRKRLRLNPDLEFLQARRIMAASNGDEHATSSLPDDLRKFHDKFGYKAKGNVSNGGLCAGAIFRTDTFIKTKQRSGSKKTQSVHIEHTFPIKELRAEIANRQFGDYLATITWLLKHSVTTAFHESEKEHLIGKTSNSGALNLASPEYLKPFARYEKLHSVAGIVWNVFDGERVDPEQFTFDDHLSVIVRILDTAGASKSMVSAIRSLA
;
A
#
# COMPACT_ATOMS: atom_id res chain seq x y z
N MET A 1 -7.76 4.14 -22.56
CA MET A 1 -6.94 3.99 -21.34
C MET A 1 -7.02 5.22 -20.45
N LYS A 2 -6.78 6.43 -20.98
CA LYS A 2 -6.88 7.69 -20.23
C LYS A 2 -8.15 7.81 -19.36
N ASP A 3 -9.33 7.63 -19.95
CA ASP A 3 -10.59 7.75 -19.20
C ASP A 3 -10.74 6.69 -18.10
N ALA A 4 -10.23 5.48 -18.36
CA ALA A 4 -10.23 4.42 -17.36
C ALA A 4 -9.30 4.79 -16.19
N LEU A 5 -8.09 5.26 -16.46
CA LEU A 5 -7.16 5.74 -15.43
C LEU A 5 -7.76 6.89 -14.60
N GLU A 6 -8.49 7.83 -15.21
CA GLU A 6 -9.14 8.92 -14.47
C GLU A 6 -10.24 8.40 -13.54
N ALA A 7 -11.02 7.39 -13.98
CA ALA A 7 -12.00 6.74 -13.12
C ALA A 7 -11.33 6.04 -11.92
N GLU A 8 -10.21 5.35 -12.16
CA GLU A 8 -9.42 4.70 -11.11
C GLU A 8 -8.80 5.70 -10.13
N ARG A 9 -8.31 6.84 -10.65
CA ARG A 9 -7.78 7.97 -9.88
C ARG A 9 -8.85 8.59 -8.99
N THR A 10 -10.06 8.80 -9.53
CA THR A 10 -11.20 9.31 -8.78
C THR A 10 -11.54 8.36 -7.62
N GLN A 11 -11.65 7.06 -7.91
CA GLN A 11 -11.90 6.05 -6.87
C GLN A 11 -10.82 6.05 -5.77
N LEU A 12 -9.54 6.15 -6.16
CA LEU A 12 -8.43 6.26 -5.22
C LEU A 12 -8.58 7.49 -4.32
N LEU A 13 -8.75 8.67 -4.91
CA LEU A 13 -8.86 9.93 -4.16
C LEU A 13 -10.08 9.96 -3.25
N ASP A 14 -11.22 9.42 -3.68
CA ASP A 14 -12.41 9.35 -2.84
C ASP A 14 -12.22 8.45 -1.62
N GLN A 15 -11.54 7.30 -1.80
CA GLN A 15 -11.17 6.43 -0.69
C GLN A 15 -10.25 7.15 0.32
N TRP A 16 -9.24 7.87 -0.15
CA TRP A 16 -8.31 8.60 0.71
C TRP A 16 -8.97 9.79 1.40
N ARG A 17 -9.78 10.59 0.69
CA ARG A 17 -10.57 11.70 1.25
C ARG A 17 -11.49 11.23 2.36
N LYS A 18 -12.18 10.09 2.15
CA LYS A 18 -13.06 9.50 3.16
C LYS A 18 -12.32 9.23 4.46
N ARG A 19 -11.06 8.79 4.41
CA ARG A 19 -10.24 8.52 5.60
C ARG A 19 -9.67 9.78 6.23
N LEU A 20 -9.23 10.73 5.43
CA LEU A 20 -8.64 11.97 5.93
C LEU A 20 -9.65 12.96 6.51
N ARG A 21 -10.93 12.89 6.11
CA ARG A 21 -12.02 13.70 6.68
C ARG A 21 -12.42 13.29 8.10
N LEU A 22 -12.10 12.06 8.51
CA LEU A 22 -12.40 11.56 9.84
C LEU A 22 -11.33 12.05 10.82
N ASN A 23 -11.67 12.17 12.11
CA ASN A 23 -10.77 12.71 13.12
C ASN A 23 -9.41 11.97 13.09
N PRO A 24 -8.29 12.67 12.77
CA PRO A 24 -6.97 12.05 12.65
C PRO A 24 -6.55 11.24 13.89
N ASP A 25 -6.92 11.70 15.10
CA ASP A 25 -6.55 11.01 16.33
C ASP A 25 -7.20 9.63 16.48
N LEU A 26 -8.42 9.47 15.96
CA LEU A 26 -9.12 8.18 15.91
C LEU A 26 -8.64 7.33 14.73
N GLU A 27 -8.30 7.97 13.61
CA GLU A 27 -7.86 7.25 12.42
C GLU A 27 -6.46 6.66 12.56
N PHE A 28 -5.60 7.27 13.37
CA PHE A 28 -4.22 6.81 13.60
C PHE A 28 -4.01 6.06 14.92
N LEU A 29 -5.08 5.62 15.59
CA LEU A 29 -4.97 4.75 16.77
C LEU A 29 -4.14 3.50 16.48
N GLN A 30 -4.32 2.88 15.31
CA GLN A 30 -3.51 1.72 14.90
C GLN A 30 -2.03 2.07 14.78
N ALA A 31 -1.69 3.24 14.23
CA ALA A 31 -0.29 3.67 14.12
C ALA A 31 0.34 3.89 15.52
N ARG A 32 -0.42 4.44 16.48
CA ARG A 32 0.04 4.57 17.87
C ARG A 32 0.27 3.20 18.54
N ARG A 33 -0.59 2.22 18.29
CA ARG A 33 -0.41 0.85 18.80
C ARG A 33 0.76 0.13 18.13
N ILE A 34 0.94 0.31 16.82
CA ILE A 34 2.11 -0.19 16.09
C ILE A 34 3.40 0.43 16.66
N MET A 35 3.40 1.72 16.97
CA MET A 35 4.52 2.40 17.65
C MET A 35 4.77 1.83 19.06
N ALA A 36 3.72 1.56 19.83
CA ALA A 36 3.89 0.93 21.15
C ALA A 36 4.51 -0.47 21.04
N ALA A 37 4.06 -1.27 20.07
CA ALA A 37 4.64 -2.59 19.78
C ALA A 37 6.13 -2.50 19.41
N SER A 38 6.49 -1.55 18.56
CA SER A 38 7.89 -1.31 18.16
C SER A 38 8.79 -0.89 19.35
N ASN A 39 8.18 -0.31 20.38
CA ASN A 39 8.87 0.16 21.59
C ASN A 39 8.79 -0.83 22.76
N GLY A 40 8.43 -2.10 22.48
CA GLY A 40 8.51 -3.19 23.44
C GLY A 40 7.25 -3.41 24.30
N ASP A 41 6.13 -2.76 24.00
CA ASP A 41 4.86 -3.05 24.69
C ASP A 41 4.36 -4.46 24.30
N GLU A 42 4.29 -5.36 25.27
CA GLU A 42 3.94 -6.77 25.05
C GLU A 42 2.51 -6.94 24.53
N HIS A 43 1.56 -6.16 25.05
CA HIS A 43 0.15 -6.25 24.64
C HIS A 43 -0.02 -5.77 23.20
N ALA A 44 0.61 -4.64 22.85
CA ALA A 44 0.64 -4.12 21.50
C ALA A 44 1.36 -5.07 20.53
N THR A 45 2.46 -5.71 20.96
CA THR A 45 3.18 -6.71 20.16
C THR A 45 2.28 -7.90 19.80
N SER A 46 1.48 -8.39 20.75
CA SER A 46 0.52 -9.47 20.50
C SER A 46 -0.59 -9.05 19.51
N SER A 47 -0.95 -7.77 19.51
CA SER A 47 -2.01 -7.20 18.66
C SER A 47 -1.51 -6.70 17.30
N LEU A 48 -0.18 -6.62 17.10
CA LEU A 48 0.45 -6.02 15.92
C LEU A 48 -0.08 -6.56 14.57
N PRO A 49 -0.29 -7.88 14.37
CA PRO A 49 -0.83 -8.38 13.11
C PRO A 49 -2.23 -7.81 12.79
N ASP A 50 -3.07 -7.66 13.81
CA ASP A 50 -4.43 -7.16 13.65
C ASP A 50 -4.46 -5.65 13.44
N ASP A 51 -3.62 -4.91 14.17
CA ASP A 51 -3.50 -3.45 14.00
C ASP A 51 -2.92 -3.08 12.62
N LEU A 52 -1.92 -3.82 12.13
CA LEU A 52 -1.37 -3.62 10.78
C LEU A 52 -2.43 -3.90 9.70
N ARG A 53 -3.18 -4.99 9.83
CA ARG A 53 -4.31 -5.30 8.94
C ARG A 53 -5.37 -4.21 8.96
N LYS A 54 -5.77 -3.73 10.15
CA LYS A 54 -6.75 -2.65 10.29
C LYS A 54 -6.25 -1.34 9.68
N PHE A 55 -4.96 -1.03 9.84
CA PHE A 55 -4.33 0.12 9.20
C PHE A 55 -4.44 0.03 7.67
N HIS A 56 -4.06 -1.10 7.07
CA HIS A 56 -4.19 -1.33 5.63
C HIS A 56 -5.64 -1.32 5.13
N ASP A 57 -6.56 -1.95 5.87
CA ASP A 57 -7.99 -1.99 5.55
C ASP A 57 -8.62 -0.59 5.50
N LYS A 58 -8.11 0.36 6.30
CA LYS A 58 -8.56 1.76 6.28
C LYS A 58 -8.20 2.44 4.97
N PHE A 59 -6.96 2.32 4.52
CA PHE A 59 -6.53 2.93 3.26
C PHE A 59 -7.12 2.24 2.04
N GLY A 60 -7.76 1.08 2.20
CA GLY A 60 -8.43 0.35 1.12
C GLY A 60 -7.52 -0.70 0.48
N TYR A 61 -6.53 -1.17 1.22
CA TYR A 61 -5.58 -2.18 0.79
C TYR A 61 -6.14 -3.59 0.98
N LYS A 62 -7.37 -3.81 0.50
CA LYS A 62 -8.09 -5.09 0.64
C LYS A 62 -8.95 -5.35 -0.59
N ALA A 63 -9.01 -6.61 -1.03
CA ALA A 63 -9.90 -7.01 -2.11
C ALA A 63 -11.37 -7.13 -1.63
N LYS A 64 -11.63 -7.43 -0.36
CA LYS A 64 -12.98 -7.74 0.16
C LYS A 64 -13.94 -6.55 0.18
N GLY A 65 -15.24 -6.82 0.03
CA GLY A 65 -16.32 -5.85 0.27
C GLY A 65 -16.78 -5.16 -1.02
N ASN A 66 -17.23 -3.92 -0.89
CA ASN A 66 -17.63 -3.06 -2.01
C ASN A 66 -16.79 -1.77 -1.99
N VAL A 67 -16.85 -1.00 -3.07
CA VAL A 67 -16.11 0.27 -3.19
C VAL A 67 -16.45 1.23 -2.04
N SER A 68 -17.73 1.35 -1.66
CA SER A 68 -18.17 2.28 -0.61
C SER A 68 -17.56 1.97 0.77
N ASN A 69 -17.15 0.73 1.03
CA ASN A 69 -16.45 0.30 2.25
C ASN A 69 -14.92 0.27 2.11
N GLY A 70 -14.37 0.87 1.04
CA GLY A 70 -12.96 0.81 0.69
C GLY A 70 -12.48 -0.58 0.29
N GLY A 71 -13.40 -1.45 -0.12
CA GLY A 71 -13.09 -2.76 -0.69
C GLY A 71 -12.66 -2.69 -2.14
N LEU A 72 -12.52 -3.86 -2.78
CA LEU A 72 -12.16 -3.98 -4.20
C LEU A 72 -10.85 -3.27 -4.56
N CYS A 73 -9.89 -3.26 -3.63
CA CYS A 73 -8.58 -2.64 -3.80
C CYS A 73 -8.65 -1.13 -4.06
N ALA A 74 -9.71 -0.44 -3.62
CA ALA A 74 -9.94 0.98 -3.89
C ALA A 74 -8.79 1.90 -3.45
N GLY A 75 -8.03 1.47 -2.45
CA GLY A 75 -6.87 2.19 -1.93
C GLY A 75 -5.58 2.02 -2.69
N ALA A 76 -5.47 0.97 -3.51
CA ALA A 76 -4.22 0.63 -4.18
C ALA A 76 -3.88 1.72 -5.21
N ILE A 77 -2.67 2.27 -5.09
CA ILE A 77 -2.10 3.27 -6.00
C ILE A 77 -1.72 2.61 -7.33
N PHE A 78 -1.21 1.38 -7.26
CA PHE A 78 -0.75 0.64 -8.42
C PHE A 78 -1.82 -0.35 -8.86
N ARG A 79 -2.11 -0.40 -10.16
CA ARG A 79 -3.12 -1.30 -10.74
C ARG A 79 -2.62 -1.84 -12.07
N THR A 80 -2.88 -3.11 -12.35
CA THR A 80 -2.57 -3.68 -13.67
C THR A 80 -3.55 -3.21 -14.73
N ASP A 81 -3.10 -3.23 -15.98
CA ASP A 81 -3.95 -2.98 -17.15
C ASP A 81 -5.21 -3.86 -17.16
N THR A 82 -5.10 -5.14 -16.81
CA THR A 82 -6.24 -6.06 -16.73
C THR A 82 -7.21 -5.66 -15.64
N PHE A 83 -6.73 -5.34 -14.43
CA PHE A 83 -7.59 -4.85 -13.35
C PHE A 83 -8.41 -3.63 -13.80
N ILE A 84 -7.74 -2.65 -14.43
CA ILE A 84 -8.36 -1.40 -14.89
C ILE A 84 -9.45 -1.69 -15.93
N LYS A 85 -9.22 -2.63 -16.84
CA LYS A 85 -10.19 -3.02 -17.88
C LYS A 85 -11.37 -3.85 -17.35
N THR A 86 -11.22 -4.53 -16.22
CA THR A 86 -12.29 -5.34 -15.63
C THR A 86 -13.39 -4.47 -15.04
N LYS A 87 -14.56 -4.46 -15.70
CA LYS A 87 -15.73 -3.66 -15.30
C LYS A 87 -16.43 -4.17 -14.04
N GLN A 88 -16.55 -5.49 -13.89
CA GLN A 88 -17.23 -6.11 -12.75
C GLN A 88 -16.21 -6.74 -11.81
N ARG A 89 -15.97 -6.08 -10.68
CA ARG A 89 -14.97 -6.47 -9.69
C ARG A 89 -15.62 -7.04 -8.45
N SER A 90 -15.08 -8.13 -7.94
CA SER A 90 -15.44 -8.70 -6.65
C SER A 90 -14.17 -9.19 -5.98
N GLY A 91 -13.96 -8.87 -4.71
CA GLY A 91 -12.91 -9.52 -3.90
C GLY A 91 -13.48 -10.35 -2.76
N SER A 92 -14.73 -10.79 -2.90
CA SER A 92 -15.29 -11.82 -2.04
C SER A 92 -14.69 -13.18 -2.39
N LYS A 93 -14.29 -13.98 -1.40
CA LYS A 93 -13.60 -15.27 -1.62
C LYS A 93 -14.30 -16.25 -2.57
N LYS A 94 -15.64 -16.23 -2.65
CA LYS A 94 -16.42 -17.15 -3.48
C LYS A 94 -16.52 -16.72 -4.95
N THR A 95 -16.36 -15.44 -5.21
CA THR A 95 -16.58 -14.81 -6.53
C THR A 95 -15.45 -13.82 -6.78
N GLN A 96 -14.24 -14.17 -6.36
CA GLN A 96 -13.11 -13.28 -6.48
C GLN A 96 -12.86 -13.03 -7.98
N SER A 97 -12.54 -11.80 -8.33
CA SER A 97 -12.09 -11.39 -9.66
C SER A 97 -11.00 -10.34 -9.55
N VAL A 98 -10.76 -9.81 -8.34
CA VAL A 98 -9.64 -8.92 -8.04
C VAL A 98 -8.86 -9.39 -6.83
N HIS A 99 -7.56 -9.12 -6.84
CA HIS A 99 -6.62 -9.41 -5.77
C HIS A 99 -5.83 -8.15 -5.44
N ILE A 100 -5.30 -8.09 -4.22
CA ILE A 100 -4.32 -7.08 -3.84
C ILE A 100 -3.09 -7.79 -3.31
N GLU A 101 -1.93 -7.42 -3.84
CA GLU A 101 -0.65 -7.92 -3.38
C GLU A 101 0.13 -6.79 -2.71
N HIS A 102 0.73 -7.09 -1.57
CA HIS A 102 1.72 -6.22 -0.95
C HIS A 102 3.08 -6.62 -1.51
N THR A 103 3.76 -5.68 -2.16
CA THR A 103 5.04 -6.00 -2.82
C THR A 103 6.10 -6.34 -1.78
N PHE A 104 6.07 -5.65 -0.64
CA PHE A 104 6.76 -6.04 0.57
C PHE A 104 5.81 -6.81 1.50
N PRO A 105 6.04 -8.11 1.78
CA PRO A 105 5.08 -8.94 2.50
C PRO A 105 4.72 -8.43 3.91
N ILE A 106 3.44 -8.53 4.27
CA ILE A 106 2.94 -8.15 5.62
C ILE A 106 3.72 -8.83 6.76
N LYS A 107 4.08 -10.11 6.58
CA LYS A 107 4.87 -10.86 7.57
C LYS A 107 6.24 -10.22 7.82
N GLU A 108 6.83 -9.63 6.78
CA GLU A 108 8.14 -8.98 6.83
C GLU A 108 8.02 -7.58 7.38
N LEU A 109 7.00 -6.81 6.97
CA LEU A 109 6.66 -5.53 7.63
C LEU A 109 6.55 -5.70 9.15
N ARG A 110 5.87 -6.77 9.59
CA ARG A 110 5.74 -7.07 11.02
C ARG A 110 7.08 -7.33 11.69
N ALA A 111 7.94 -8.13 11.06
CA ALA A 111 9.27 -8.43 11.61
C ALA A 111 10.13 -7.17 11.70
N GLU A 112 10.07 -6.31 10.68
CA GLU A 112 10.77 -5.02 10.65
C GLU A 112 10.27 -4.05 11.71
N ILE A 113 8.96 -3.97 11.93
CA ILE A 113 8.36 -3.18 13.00
C ILE A 113 8.86 -3.65 14.37
N ALA A 114 8.94 -4.96 14.60
CA ALA A 114 9.40 -5.52 15.87
C ALA A 114 10.88 -5.23 16.16
N ASN A 115 11.69 -5.01 15.12
CA ASN A 115 13.13 -4.74 15.23
C ASN A 115 13.47 -3.25 15.14
N ARG A 116 12.47 -2.37 15.06
CA ARG A 116 12.65 -0.92 14.88
C ARG A 116 12.07 -0.18 16.06
N GLN A 117 12.73 0.89 16.49
CA GLN A 117 12.15 1.85 17.42
C GLN A 117 11.69 3.09 16.65
N PHE A 118 10.41 3.41 16.73
CA PHE A 118 9.86 4.63 16.16
C PHE A 118 9.90 5.75 17.21
N GLY A 119 10.42 6.92 16.82
CA GLY A 119 10.54 8.07 17.73
C GLY A 119 9.19 8.70 18.06
N ASP A 120 8.28 8.78 17.09
CA ASP A 120 6.94 9.30 17.28
C ASP A 120 5.93 8.68 16.29
N TYR A 121 4.66 9.05 16.46
CA TYR A 121 3.57 8.50 15.65
C TYR A 121 3.63 8.94 14.18
N LEU A 122 4.18 10.11 13.85
CA LEU A 122 4.34 10.60 12.48
C LEU A 122 5.45 9.84 11.77
N ALA A 123 6.55 9.53 12.47
CA ALA A 123 7.59 8.64 11.98
C ALA A 123 7.03 7.24 11.69
N THR A 124 6.17 6.71 12.58
CA THR A 124 5.50 5.43 12.35
C THR A 124 4.58 5.46 11.13
N ILE A 125 3.72 6.49 10.99
CA ILE A 125 2.84 6.63 9.83
C ILE A 125 3.64 6.77 8.54
N THR A 126 4.66 7.61 8.53
CA THR A 126 5.52 7.84 7.37
C THR A 126 6.17 6.53 6.93
N TRP A 127 6.74 5.79 7.88
CA TRP A 127 7.37 4.50 7.59
C TRP A 127 6.36 3.48 7.08
N LEU A 128 5.19 3.36 7.71
CA LEU A 128 4.14 2.44 7.28
C LEU A 128 3.67 2.77 5.87
N LEU A 129 3.39 4.03 5.56
CA LEU A 129 2.96 4.46 4.23
C LEU A 129 4.07 4.20 3.19
N LYS A 130 5.32 4.58 3.48
CA LYS A 130 6.49 4.38 2.60
C LYS A 130 6.69 2.91 2.21
N HIS A 131 6.46 1.97 3.12
CA HIS A 131 6.75 0.55 2.90
C HIS A 131 5.51 -0.32 2.61
N SER A 132 4.31 0.27 2.63
CA SER A 132 3.05 -0.43 2.30
C SER A 132 2.68 -0.28 0.82
N VAL A 133 3.62 -0.65 -0.05
CA VAL A 133 3.41 -0.65 -1.50
C VAL A 133 2.44 -1.77 -1.88
N THR A 134 1.30 -1.41 -2.45
CA THR A 134 0.25 -2.35 -2.85
C THR A 134 -0.12 -2.21 -4.31
N THR A 135 -0.33 -3.35 -4.97
CA THR A 135 -0.78 -3.40 -6.36
C THR A 135 -2.06 -4.22 -6.45
N ALA A 136 -3.05 -3.69 -7.17
CA ALA A 136 -4.30 -4.37 -7.47
C ALA A 136 -4.20 -5.11 -8.81
N PHE A 137 -4.68 -6.35 -8.81
CA PHE A 137 -4.59 -7.27 -9.94
C PHE A 137 -5.97 -7.87 -10.24
N HIS A 138 -6.19 -8.27 -11.48
CA HIS A 138 -7.22 -9.24 -11.78
C HIS A 138 -6.81 -10.62 -11.24
N GLU A 139 -7.76 -11.46 -10.85
CA GLU A 139 -7.44 -12.77 -10.25
C GLU A 139 -6.63 -13.66 -11.21
N SER A 140 -6.87 -13.57 -12.53
CA SER A 140 -6.11 -14.34 -13.52
C SER A 140 -4.61 -14.01 -13.56
N GLU A 141 -4.20 -12.86 -13.02
CA GLU A 141 -2.78 -12.46 -12.98
C GLU A 141 -2.07 -13.01 -11.74
N LYS A 142 -2.82 -13.54 -10.75
CA LYS A 142 -2.29 -13.92 -9.44
C LYS A 142 -1.28 -15.05 -9.52
N GLU A 143 -1.48 -16.02 -10.40
CA GLU A 143 -0.56 -17.15 -10.61
C GLU A 143 0.81 -16.71 -11.17
N HIS A 144 0.90 -15.48 -11.68
CA HIS A 144 2.12 -14.90 -12.23
C HIS A 144 2.87 -14.00 -11.24
N LEU A 145 2.31 -13.78 -10.04
CA LEU A 145 2.94 -13.03 -8.95
C LEU A 145 3.89 -13.92 -8.13
N ILE A 146 4.75 -14.66 -8.82
CA ILE A 146 5.74 -15.53 -8.20
C ILE A 146 6.91 -14.66 -7.74
N GLY A 147 7.17 -14.65 -6.44
CA GLY A 147 8.36 -14.03 -5.88
C GLY A 147 9.60 -14.84 -6.23
N LYS A 148 10.70 -14.18 -6.58
CA LYS A 148 12.03 -14.78 -6.78
C LYS A 148 12.46 -15.60 -5.56
N THR A 149 12.08 -15.12 -4.37
CA THR A 149 12.26 -15.86 -3.12
C THR A 149 11.02 -15.74 -2.23
N SER A 150 10.98 -16.54 -1.17
CA SER A 150 9.91 -16.50 -0.17
C SER A 150 9.93 -15.23 0.70
N ASN A 151 11.03 -14.47 0.66
CA ASN A 151 11.21 -13.20 1.36
C ASN A 151 11.48 -12.05 0.37
N SER A 152 11.34 -10.80 0.78
CA SER A 152 11.78 -9.64 0.01
C SER A 152 13.11 -9.13 0.52
N GLY A 153 14.06 -8.90 -0.39
CA GLY A 153 15.31 -8.23 -0.05
C GLY A 153 15.18 -6.70 0.03
N ALA A 154 13.98 -6.12 -0.12
CA ALA A 154 13.80 -4.69 -0.32
C ALA A 154 14.20 -3.81 0.87
N LEU A 155 14.30 -4.38 2.08
CA LEU A 155 14.80 -3.68 3.28
C LEU A 155 16.16 -4.19 3.77
N ASN A 156 16.78 -5.11 3.05
CA ASN A 156 18.11 -5.61 3.36
C ASN A 156 19.16 -4.86 2.54
N LEU A 157 20.03 -4.07 3.20
CA LEU A 157 21.08 -3.28 2.55
C LEU A 157 22.06 -4.12 1.71
N ALA A 158 22.25 -5.41 2.05
CA ALA A 158 23.13 -6.30 1.31
C ALA A 158 22.45 -6.92 0.07
N SER A 159 21.14 -6.70 -0.10
CA SER A 159 20.38 -7.26 -1.21
C SER A 159 20.48 -6.38 -2.46
N PRO A 160 20.60 -6.96 -3.67
CA PRO A 160 20.42 -6.21 -4.92
C PRO A 160 19.01 -5.62 -5.09
N GLU A 161 18.04 -6.08 -4.28
CA GLU A 161 16.65 -5.58 -4.26
C GLU A 161 16.47 -4.39 -3.31
N TYR A 162 17.50 -3.96 -2.59
CA TYR A 162 17.40 -2.91 -1.57
C TYR A 162 16.70 -1.66 -2.13
N LEU A 163 15.67 -1.18 -1.39
CA LEU A 163 14.77 -0.07 -1.72
C LEU A 163 13.85 -0.27 -2.93
N LYS A 164 13.86 -1.44 -3.58
CA LYS A 164 13.07 -1.72 -4.80
C LYS A 164 11.88 -2.63 -4.51
N PRO A 165 10.69 -2.09 -4.21
CA PRO A 165 9.52 -2.88 -3.82
C PRO A 165 9.12 -3.95 -4.84
N PHE A 166 9.25 -3.67 -6.13
CA PHE A 166 8.81 -4.57 -7.20
C PHE A 166 9.86 -5.61 -7.62
N ALA A 167 11.12 -5.47 -7.17
CA ALA A 167 12.22 -6.35 -7.56
C ALA A 167 12.04 -7.80 -7.11
N ARG A 168 11.14 -8.03 -6.13
CA ARG A 168 10.72 -9.35 -5.64
C ARG A 168 10.13 -10.22 -6.75
N TYR A 169 9.46 -9.66 -7.74
CA TYR A 169 8.82 -10.44 -8.79
C TYR A 169 9.79 -10.74 -9.91
N GLU A 170 9.84 -12.00 -10.35
CA GLU A 170 10.70 -12.39 -11.47
C GLU A 170 10.20 -11.82 -12.80
N LYS A 171 8.88 -11.77 -12.98
CA LYS A 171 8.24 -11.57 -14.29
C LYS A 171 6.98 -10.70 -14.22
N LEU A 172 7.01 -9.61 -13.44
CA LEU A 172 5.84 -8.75 -13.24
C LEU A 172 5.29 -8.22 -14.57
N HIS A 173 6.12 -7.52 -15.35
CA HIS A 173 5.68 -6.88 -16.59
C HIS A 173 5.55 -7.83 -17.78
N SER A 174 6.30 -8.92 -17.78
CA SER A 174 6.25 -9.92 -18.85
C SER A 174 5.06 -10.87 -18.74
N VAL A 175 4.50 -11.08 -17.53
CA VAL A 175 3.49 -12.13 -17.30
C VAL A 175 2.28 -11.62 -16.50
N ALA A 176 2.47 -10.84 -15.44
CA ALA A 176 1.36 -10.26 -14.67
C ALA A 176 0.80 -8.96 -15.27
N GLY A 177 1.46 -8.39 -16.29
CA GLY A 177 0.99 -7.25 -17.06
C GLY A 177 1.62 -5.91 -16.68
N ILE A 178 1.22 -4.86 -17.40
CA ILE A 178 1.73 -3.49 -17.18
C ILE A 178 1.10 -2.92 -15.91
N VAL A 179 1.96 -2.44 -15.00
CA VAL A 179 1.54 -1.74 -13.78
C VAL A 179 1.46 -0.24 -14.04
N TRP A 180 0.33 0.35 -13.66
CA TRP A 180 0.08 1.78 -13.74
C TRP A 180 0.05 2.39 -12.33
N ASN A 181 0.70 3.52 -12.16
CA ASN A 181 0.41 4.45 -11.08
C ASN A 181 -0.86 5.21 -11.47
N VAL A 182 -2.00 4.86 -10.88
CA VAL A 182 -3.28 5.46 -11.29
C VAL A 182 -3.47 6.89 -10.79
N PHE A 183 -2.63 7.36 -9.87
CA PHE A 183 -2.67 8.77 -9.45
C PHE A 183 -2.12 9.71 -10.53
N ASP A 184 -1.01 9.32 -11.16
CA ASP A 184 -0.34 10.13 -12.19
C ASP A 184 -0.70 9.69 -13.62
N GLY A 185 -1.26 8.50 -13.80
CA GLY A 185 -1.54 7.92 -15.11
C GLY A 185 -0.29 7.39 -15.83
N GLU A 186 0.81 7.24 -15.11
CA GLU A 186 2.11 6.80 -15.64
C GLU A 186 2.34 5.31 -15.43
N ARG A 187 3.14 4.71 -16.30
CA ARG A 187 3.60 3.32 -16.14
C ARG A 187 4.71 3.29 -15.10
N VAL A 188 4.68 2.30 -14.24
CA VAL A 188 5.77 2.03 -13.29
C VAL A 188 6.84 1.23 -13.99
N ASP A 189 8.13 1.56 -13.82
CA ASP A 189 9.22 0.64 -14.17
C ASP A 189 9.61 -0.17 -12.91
N PRO A 190 9.33 -1.49 -12.85
CA PRO A 190 9.60 -2.32 -11.68
C PRO A 190 11.08 -2.37 -11.26
N GLU A 191 12.00 -2.12 -12.19
CA GLU A 191 13.45 -2.22 -11.93
C GLU A 191 14.04 -0.93 -11.37
N GLN A 192 13.40 0.20 -11.65
CA GLN A 192 13.83 1.54 -11.25
C GLN A 192 13.02 2.11 -10.09
N PHE A 193 11.76 1.68 -9.93
CA PHE A 193 10.86 2.22 -8.92
C PHE A 193 11.30 1.88 -7.50
N THR A 194 11.32 2.89 -6.63
CA THR A 194 11.80 2.79 -5.25
C THR A 194 10.70 3.06 -4.21
N PHE A 195 10.99 2.81 -2.92
CA PHE A 195 10.13 3.27 -1.82
C PHE A 195 10.04 4.80 -1.72
N ASP A 196 11.05 5.54 -2.16
CA ASP A 196 11.04 7.01 -2.14
C ASP A 196 10.11 7.58 -3.22
N ASP A 197 10.09 6.94 -4.40
CA ASP A 197 9.12 7.25 -5.46
C ASP A 197 7.69 7.01 -4.94
N HIS A 198 7.46 5.89 -4.25
CA HIS A 198 6.17 5.59 -3.64
C HIS A 198 5.74 6.66 -2.63
N LEU A 199 6.64 7.02 -1.70
CA LEU A 199 6.33 8.04 -0.70
C LEU A 199 6.04 9.40 -1.35
N SER A 200 6.76 9.75 -2.41
CA SER A 200 6.50 10.96 -3.20
C SER A 200 5.11 10.97 -3.83
N VAL A 201 4.62 9.82 -4.30
CA VAL A 201 3.23 9.68 -4.77
C VAL A 201 2.24 9.82 -3.60
N ILE A 202 2.50 9.18 -2.46
CA ILE A 202 1.65 9.29 -1.26
C ILE A 202 1.52 10.73 -0.80
N VAL A 203 2.63 11.49 -0.73
CA VAL A 203 2.61 12.90 -0.31
C VAL A 203 1.69 13.72 -1.22
N ARG A 204 1.72 13.49 -2.54
CA ARG A 204 0.81 14.15 -3.49
C ARG A 204 -0.64 13.72 -3.34
N ILE A 205 -0.89 12.44 -3.05
CA ILE A 205 -2.24 11.94 -2.75
C ILE A 205 -2.78 12.59 -1.48
N LEU A 206 -1.99 12.64 -0.40
CA LEU A 206 -2.39 13.27 0.87
C LEU A 206 -2.78 14.73 0.66
N ASP A 207 -1.96 15.49 -0.07
CA ASP A 207 -2.22 16.89 -0.40
C ASP A 207 -3.52 17.03 -1.23
N THR A 208 -3.67 16.24 -2.30
CA THR A 208 -4.85 16.26 -3.17
C THR A 208 -6.13 15.79 -2.49
N ALA A 209 -6.01 14.88 -1.51
CA ALA A 209 -7.12 14.32 -0.75
C ALA A 209 -7.51 15.19 0.46
N GLY A 210 -6.82 16.32 0.69
CA GLY A 210 -7.16 17.30 1.72
C GLY A 210 -6.64 16.97 3.10
N ALA A 211 -5.52 16.24 3.21
CA ALA A 211 -4.80 16.12 4.48
C ALA A 211 -4.34 17.52 4.97
N SER A 212 -4.14 17.67 6.28
CA SER A 212 -3.66 18.95 6.83
C SER A 212 -2.26 19.28 6.31
N LYS A 213 -1.98 20.57 6.08
CA LYS A 213 -0.65 21.04 5.67
C LYS A 213 0.45 20.61 6.63
N SER A 214 0.15 20.57 7.94
CA SER A 214 1.10 20.11 8.95
C SER A 214 1.45 18.63 8.80
N MET A 215 0.46 17.76 8.54
CA MET A 215 0.69 16.34 8.30
C MET A 215 1.51 16.11 7.02
N VAL A 216 1.13 16.78 5.92
CA VAL A 216 1.84 16.69 4.64
C VAL A 216 3.29 17.15 4.80
N SER A 217 3.51 18.28 5.48
CA SER A 217 4.86 18.80 5.75
C SER A 217 5.68 17.86 6.62
N ALA A 218 5.09 17.28 7.67
CA ALA A 218 5.79 16.37 8.57
C ALA A 218 6.22 15.09 7.84
N ILE A 219 5.32 14.46 7.08
CA ILE A 219 5.63 13.26 6.29
C ILE A 219 6.72 13.57 5.26
N ARG A 220 6.64 14.73 4.60
CA ARG A 220 7.67 15.16 3.63
C ARG A 220 9.04 15.38 4.27
N SER A 221 9.10 15.89 5.50
CA SER A 221 10.36 16.11 6.22
C SER A 221 11.04 14.83 6.72
N LEU A 222 10.28 13.73 6.77
CA LEU A 222 10.73 12.41 7.22
C LEU A 222 10.98 11.44 6.05
N ALA A 223 10.78 11.91 4.81
CA ALA A 223 10.93 11.13 3.59
C ALA A 223 12.41 10.85 3.29
#